data_AF-A0A2N7TTG9-F1
#
_entry.id   AF-A0A2N7TTG9-F1
#
_cell.length_a   1.000
_cell.length_b   1.000
_cell.length_c   1.000
_cell.angle_alpha   90.00
_cell.angle_beta   90.00
_cell.angle_gamma   90.00
#
_symmetry.space_group_name_H-M   'P 1'
#
loop_
_entity.id
_entity.type
_entity.pdbx_description
1 polymer ?
#
loop_
_entity_poly.entity_id
_entity_poly.type
_entity_poly.pdbx_seq_one_letter_code
_entity_poly.pdbx_strand_id
1 'polypeptide(L)'
;PEEKKAAEHAAFLAQTKRQVTLLGVGGALMLVLGQVAPASFLQHFIVFALACFVGFQVIWGVSHSLHTPLMAVTNAISGIIILGAILQIGSGSWIVGVLAAISVLIATINIVGGFLVTRRMLAMFQKS
;
A
#
# COMPACT_ATOMS: atom_id res chain seq x y z
N PRO A 1 8.96 38.43 -31.97
CA PRO A 1 8.71 38.84 -30.56
C PRO A 1 7.25 38.65 -30.14
N GLU A 2 6.29 39.04 -31.00
CA GLU A 2 4.85 38.90 -30.72
C GLU A 2 4.33 37.46 -30.85
N GLU A 3 4.77 36.69 -31.86
CA GLU A 3 4.41 35.27 -31.97
C GLU A 3 4.90 34.42 -30.79
N LYS A 4 6.08 34.73 -30.23
CA LYS A 4 6.58 34.05 -29.02
C LYS A 4 5.71 34.35 -27.79
N LYS A 5 5.27 35.60 -27.63
CA LYS A 5 4.34 36.00 -26.54
C LYS A 5 2.95 35.38 -26.69
N ALA A 6 2.45 35.25 -27.93
CA ALA A 6 1.17 34.59 -28.20
C ALA A 6 1.22 33.08 -27.91
N ALA A 7 2.32 32.41 -28.28
CA ALA A 7 2.55 31.01 -27.96
C ALA A 7 2.71 30.76 -26.45
N GLU A 8 3.44 31.62 -25.74
CA GLU A 8 3.58 31.57 -24.27
C GLU A 8 2.24 31.79 -23.56
N HIS A 9 1.42 32.74 -24.03
CA HIS A 9 0.09 32.98 -23.48
C HIS A 9 -0.88 31.81 -23.73
N ALA A 10 -0.84 31.20 -24.93
CA ALA A 10 -1.64 30.02 -25.24
C ALA A 10 -1.22 28.80 -24.39
N ALA A 11 0.08 28.60 -24.18
CA ALA A 11 0.62 27.56 -23.31
C ALA A 11 0.22 27.78 -21.84
N PHE A 12 0.25 29.02 -21.37
CA PHE A 12 -0.21 29.38 -20.02
C PHE A 12 -1.70 29.06 -19.84
N LEU A 13 -2.57 29.48 -20.77
CA LEU A 13 -4.01 29.19 -20.70
C LEU A 13 -4.30 27.68 -20.74
N ALA A 14 -3.59 26.92 -21.58
CA ALA A 14 -3.72 25.47 -21.63
C ALA A 14 -3.29 24.80 -20.31
N GLN A 15 -2.19 25.28 -19.71
CA GLN A 15 -1.71 24.82 -18.42
C GLN A 15 -2.69 25.18 -17.29
N THR A 16 -3.20 26.42 -17.25
CA THR A 16 -4.21 26.87 -16.28
C THR A 16 -5.49 26.08 -16.42
N LYS A 17 -5.98 25.83 -17.64
CA LYS A 17 -7.18 25.01 -17.88
C LYS A 17 -6.98 23.59 -17.37
N ARG A 18 -5.82 22.97 -17.61
CA ARG A 18 -5.49 21.64 -17.09
C ARG A 18 -5.44 21.63 -15.56
N GLN A 19 -4.82 22.63 -14.95
CA GLN A 19 -4.68 22.72 -13.50
C GLN A 19 -6.02 22.96 -12.81
N VAL A 20 -6.85 23.87 -13.34
CA VAL A 20 -8.21 24.13 -12.85
C VAL A 20 -9.11 22.91 -13.05
N THR A 21 -8.98 22.19 -14.17
CA THR A 21 -9.73 20.96 -14.41
C THR A 21 -9.33 19.86 -13.41
N LEU A 22 -8.04 19.68 -13.15
CA LEU A 22 -7.55 18.72 -12.15
C LEU A 22 -8.05 19.07 -10.74
N LEU A 23 -8.01 20.36 -10.37
CA LEU A 23 -8.51 20.83 -9.08
C LEU A 23 -10.03 20.68 -8.97
N GLY A 24 -10.78 20.98 -10.03
CA GLY A 24 -12.24 20.84 -10.07
C GLY A 24 -12.67 19.37 -9.97
N VAL A 25 -12.02 18.48 -10.72
CA VAL A 25 -12.27 17.04 -10.66
C VAL A 25 -11.88 16.47 -9.29
N GLY A 26 -10.71 16.85 -8.75
CA GLY A 26 -10.26 16.44 -7.42
C GLY A 26 -11.20 16.93 -6.32
N GLY A 27 -11.67 18.17 -6.39
CA GLY A 27 -12.62 18.75 -5.45
C GLY A 27 -13.98 18.05 -5.51
N ALA A 28 -14.52 17.79 -6.71
CA ALA A 28 -15.77 17.06 -6.87
C ALA A 28 -15.68 15.62 -6.33
N LEU A 29 -14.56 14.92 -6.59
CA LEU A 29 -14.30 13.59 -6.03
C LEU A 29 -14.27 13.62 -4.50
N MET A 30 -13.59 14.59 -3.90
CA MET A 30 -13.52 14.73 -2.44
C MET A 30 -14.89 15.04 -1.83
N LEU A 31 -15.72 15.85 -2.48
CA LEU A 31 -17.08 16.13 -2.02
C LEU A 31 -17.97 14.88 -2.06
N VAL A 32 -17.91 14.12 -3.15
CA VAL A 32 -18.68 12.86 -3.27
C VAL A 32 -18.21 11.85 -2.22
N LEU A 33 -16.89 11.70 -2.06
CA LEU A 33 -16.33 10.82 -1.04
C LEU A 33 -16.75 11.26 0.37
N GLY A 34 -16.77 12.57 0.67
CA GLY A 34 -17.20 13.09 1.97
C GLY A 34 -18.67 12.86 2.29
N GLN A 35 -19.54 12.77 1.28
CA GLN A 35 -20.98 12.49 1.48
C GLN A 35 -21.27 11.00 1.69
N VAL A 36 -20.45 10.11 1.11
CA VAL A 36 -20.67 8.65 1.15
C VAL A 36 -19.83 7.98 2.23
N ALA A 37 -18.68 8.55 2.59
CA ALA A 37 -17.72 7.93 3.50
C ALA A 37 -18.12 8.08 4.97
N PRO A 38 -18.12 6.99 5.76
CA PRO A 38 -18.27 7.05 7.21
C PRO A 38 -17.15 7.85 7.88
N ALA A 39 -17.39 8.41 9.07
CA ALA A 39 -16.36 9.15 9.82
C ALA A 39 -15.07 8.32 10.08
N SER A 40 -15.20 6.99 10.22
CA SER A 40 -14.07 6.05 10.37
C SER A 40 -13.23 5.90 9.11
N PHE A 41 -13.78 6.18 7.92
CA PHE A 41 -13.03 6.11 6.67
C PHE A 41 -11.89 7.11 6.63
N LEU A 42 -12.13 8.37 7.02
CA LEU A 42 -11.08 9.40 7.05
C LEU A 42 -9.96 9.00 8.02
N GLN A 43 -10.30 8.43 9.18
CA GLN A 43 -9.31 7.94 10.14
C GLN A 43 -8.44 6.82 9.54
N HIS A 44 -9.06 5.78 8.95
CA HIS A 44 -8.32 4.70 8.30
C HIS A 44 -7.50 5.19 7.10
N PHE A 45 -8.03 6.14 6.34
CA PHE A 45 -7.36 6.71 5.17
C PHE A 45 -6.12 7.51 5.57
N ILE A 46 -6.19 8.32 6.63
CA ILE A 46 -5.03 9.04 7.17
C ILE A 46 -3.97 8.04 7.64
N VAL A 47 -4.36 7.00 8.40
CA VAL A 47 -3.43 5.96 8.86
C VAL A 47 -2.79 5.24 7.66
N PHE A 48 -3.56 4.90 6.63
CA PHE A 48 -3.07 4.31 5.40
C PHE A 48 -2.05 5.20 4.69
N ALA A 49 -2.37 6.48 4.49
CA ALA A 49 -1.49 7.43 3.82
C ALA A 49 -0.16 7.63 4.58
N LEU A 50 -0.23 7.77 5.91
CA LEU A 50 0.95 7.88 6.77
C LEU A 50 1.77 6.59 6.77
N ALA A 51 1.12 5.42 6.78
CA ALA A 51 1.80 4.13 6.69
C ALA A 51 2.56 3.96 5.37
N CYS A 52 2.01 4.41 4.24
CA CYS A 52 2.73 4.44 2.96
C CYS A 52 3.98 5.33 3.01
N PHE A 53 3.87 6.53 3.59
CA PHE A 53 5.00 7.44 3.76
C PHE A 53 6.09 6.82 4.64
N VAL A 54 5.72 6.25 5.78
CA VAL A 54 6.65 5.55 6.68
C VAL A 54 7.29 4.35 5.98
N GLY A 55 6.54 3.54 5.25
CA GLY A 55 7.05 2.39 4.51
C GLY A 55 8.11 2.77 3.48
N PHE A 56 7.87 3.86 2.74
CA PHE A 56 8.85 4.44 1.82
C PHE A 56 10.14 4.87 2.56
N GLN A 57 10.00 5.63 3.65
CA GLN A 57 11.14 6.12 4.42
C GLN A 57 12.00 4.99 5.00
N VAL A 58 11.38 3.89 5.42
CA VAL A 58 12.07 2.72 5.98
C VAL A 58 12.88 1.97 4.93
N ILE A 59 12.41 1.90 3.68
CA ILE A 59 13.08 1.14 2.61
C ILE A 59 14.18 1.95 1.91
N TRP A 60 14.04 3.29 1.85
CA TRP A 60 14.92 4.18 1.08
C TRP A 60 16.41 4.10 1.46
N GLY A 61 16.72 3.74 2.71
CA GLY A 61 18.09 3.69 3.24
C GLY A 61 18.74 2.30 3.30
N VAL A 62 18.13 1.26 2.71
CA VAL A 62 18.62 -0.12 2.83
C VAL A 62 19.87 -0.33 1.95
N SER A 63 20.91 -0.96 2.51
CA SER A 63 22.12 -1.34 1.78
C SER A 63 21.79 -2.27 0.60
N HIS A 64 22.51 -2.12 -0.52
CA HIS A 64 22.22 -2.86 -1.75
C HIS A 64 22.27 -4.38 -1.56
N SER A 65 23.15 -4.86 -0.69
CA SER A 65 23.31 -6.28 -0.33
C SER A 65 22.07 -6.87 0.34
N LEU A 66 21.22 -6.02 0.94
CA LEU A 66 20.07 -6.43 1.73
C LEU A 66 18.73 -6.39 0.96
N HIS A 67 18.71 -5.99 -0.33
CA HIS A 67 17.46 -5.97 -1.10
C HIS A 67 16.80 -7.36 -1.21
N THR A 68 17.57 -8.42 -1.40
CA THR A 68 17.05 -9.79 -1.47
C THR A 68 16.51 -10.28 -0.11
N PRO A 69 17.25 -10.13 1.03
CA PRO A 69 16.68 -10.35 2.35
C PRO A 69 15.44 -9.49 2.65
N LEU A 70 15.42 -8.23 2.23
CA LEU A 70 14.28 -7.32 2.43
C LEU A 70 13.03 -7.82 1.67
N MET A 71 13.21 -8.32 0.44
CA MET A 71 12.13 -8.95 -0.32
C MET A 71 11.56 -10.16 0.43
N ALA A 72 12.42 -11.00 1.03
CA ALA A 72 11.98 -12.14 1.83
C ALA A 72 11.21 -11.71 3.10
N VAL A 73 11.67 -10.66 3.79
CA VAL A 73 10.98 -10.09 4.97
C VAL A 73 9.60 -9.55 4.60
N THR A 74 9.51 -8.75 3.53
CA THR A 74 8.24 -8.15 3.10
C THR A 74 7.22 -9.21 2.67
N ASN A 75 7.69 -10.32 2.08
CA ASN A 75 6.85 -11.50 1.86
C ASN A 75 6.33 -12.10 3.17
N ALA A 76 7.18 -12.30 4.18
CA ALA A 76 6.74 -12.80 5.49
C ALA A 76 5.73 -11.87 6.19
N ILE A 77 5.93 -10.54 6.09
CA ILE A 77 5.03 -9.52 6.65
C ILE A 77 3.68 -9.53 5.94
N SER A 78 3.63 -9.81 4.64
CA SER A 78 2.37 -9.93 3.89
C SER A 78 1.42 -11.01 4.45
N GLY A 79 1.95 -11.94 5.25
CA GLY A 79 1.19 -12.91 6.04
C GLY A 79 0.18 -12.31 7.03
N ILE A 80 0.16 -10.98 7.24
CA ILE A 80 -0.85 -10.23 8.02
C ILE A 80 -2.30 -10.55 7.61
N ILE A 81 -2.52 -11.06 6.39
CA ILE A 81 -3.81 -11.57 5.91
C ILE A 81 -4.44 -12.62 6.84
N ILE A 82 -3.63 -13.28 7.69
CA ILE A 82 -4.11 -14.23 8.71
C ILE A 82 -5.14 -13.60 9.65
N LEU A 83 -5.00 -12.30 9.97
CA LEU A 83 -5.96 -11.58 10.82
C LEU A 83 -7.36 -11.56 10.20
N GLY A 84 -7.43 -11.35 8.88
CA GLY A 84 -8.70 -11.39 8.16
C GLY A 84 -9.35 -12.76 8.22
N ALA A 85 -8.57 -13.83 8.09
CA ALA A 85 -9.07 -15.20 8.17
C ALA A 85 -9.57 -15.56 9.59
N ILE A 86 -8.83 -15.19 10.63
CA ILE A 86 -9.22 -15.43 12.03
C ILE A 86 -10.53 -14.73 12.37
N LEU A 87 -10.73 -13.49 11.90
CA LEU A 87 -11.97 -12.75 12.12
C LEU A 87 -13.21 -13.40 11.49
N GLN A 88 -13.04 -14.28 10.49
CA GLN A 88 -14.14 -14.99 9.85
C GLN A 88 -14.48 -16.34 10.48
N ILE A 89 -13.68 -16.81 11.43
CA ILE A 89 -13.97 -18.01 12.21
C ILE A 89 -15.20 -17.71 13.08
N GLY A 90 -16.28 -18.48 12.91
CA GLY A 90 -17.53 -18.28 13.64
C GLY A 90 -18.60 -17.46 12.90
N SER A 91 -18.39 -17.12 11.63
CA SER A 91 -19.35 -16.41 10.76
C SER A 91 -20.66 -17.15 10.43
N GLY A 92 -20.95 -18.28 11.08
CA GLY A 92 -22.19 -19.06 10.96
C GLY A 92 -22.37 -19.86 9.66
N SER A 93 -21.65 -19.53 8.59
CA SER A 93 -21.65 -20.27 7.33
C SER A 93 -20.55 -21.32 7.29
N TRP A 94 -20.92 -22.58 7.04
CA TRP A 94 -19.94 -23.68 6.96
C TRP A 94 -18.90 -23.46 5.84
N ILE A 95 -19.32 -22.88 4.71
CA ILE A 95 -18.44 -22.55 3.58
C ILE A 95 -17.39 -21.51 4.00
N VAL A 96 -17.82 -20.47 4.71
CA VAL A 96 -16.88 -19.43 5.18
C VAL A 96 -15.93 -20.00 6.21
N GLY A 97 -16.38 -20.90 7.08
CA GLY A 97 -15.52 -21.62 8.03
C GLY A 97 -14.43 -22.45 7.34
N VAL A 98 -14.77 -23.18 6.28
CA VAL A 98 -13.79 -23.97 5.49
C VAL A 98 -12.80 -23.05 4.79
N LEU A 99 -13.28 -21.98 4.14
CA LEU A 99 -12.41 -21.02 3.48
C LEU A 99 -11.47 -20.32 4.48
N ALA A 100 -11.98 -19.92 5.65
CA ALA A 100 -11.17 -19.33 6.71
C ALA A 100 -10.08 -20.30 7.20
N ALA A 101 -10.40 -21.59 7.38
CA ALA A 101 -9.43 -22.60 7.77
C ALA A 101 -8.30 -22.77 6.72
N ILE A 102 -8.66 -22.80 5.43
CA ILE A 102 -7.68 -22.85 4.33
C ILE A 102 -6.84 -21.57 4.30
N SER A 103 -7.45 -20.40 4.45
CA SER A 103 -6.74 -19.12 4.49
C SER A 103 -5.74 -19.06 5.65
N VAL A 104 -6.11 -19.55 6.85
CA VAL A 104 -5.20 -19.64 8.00
C VAL A 104 -4.03 -20.57 7.70
N LEU A 105 -4.28 -21.73 7.10
CA LEU A 105 -3.22 -22.68 6.72
C LEU A 105 -2.21 -22.02 5.75
N ILE A 106 -2.70 -21.43 4.66
CA ILE A 106 -1.84 -20.80 3.64
C ILE A 106 -1.09 -19.60 4.23
N ALA A 107 -1.75 -18.75 5.01
CA ALA A 107 -1.11 -17.60 5.65
C ALA A 107 -0.01 -18.06 6.64
N THR A 108 -0.25 -19.14 7.38
CA THR A 108 0.75 -19.70 8.30
C THR A 108 1.99 -20.20 7.55
N ILE A 109 1.81 -20.88 6.40
CA ILE A 109 2.93 -21.31 5.55
C ILE A 109 3.74 -20.11 5.06
N ASN A 110 3.07 -19.02 4.64
CA ASN A 110 3.73 -17.80 4.20
C ASN A 110 4.55 -17.14 5.32
N ILE A 111 3.97 -17.00 6.52
CA ILE A 111 4.63 -16.44 7.70
C ILE A 111 5.87 -17.27 8.06
N VAL A 112 5.68 -18.57 8.30
CA VAL A 112 6.76 -19.46 8.77
C VAL A 112 7.84 -19.60 7.71
N GLY A 113 7.46 -19.86 6.46
CA GLY A 113 8.40 -19.98 5.34
C GLY A 113 9.18 -18.69 5.11
N GLY A 114 8.50 -17.54 5.10
CA GLY A 114 9.10 -16.23 4.90
C GLY A 114 10.13 -15.88 5.99
N PHE A 115 9.79 -16.06 7.26
CA PHE A 115 10.72 -15.77 8.37
C PHE A 115 11.89 -16.77 8.44
N LEU A 116 11.67 -18.05 8.16
CA LEU A 116 12.74 -19.05 8.13
C LEU A 116 13.76 -18.77 7.02
N VAL A 117 13.29 -18.44 5.81
CA VAL A 117 14.17 -18.10 4.68
C VAL A 117 14.91 -16.80 4.96
N THR A 118 14.22 -15.78 5.44
CA THR A 118 14.85 -14.51 5.87
C THR A 118 15.97 -14.75 6.87
N ARG A 119 15.72 -15.54 7.91
CA ARG A 119 16.74 -15.86 8.93
C ARG A 119 17.96 -16.54 8.31
N ARG A 120 17.75 -17.49 7.39
CA ARG A 120 18.86 -18.14 6.66
C ARG A 120 19.65 -17.14 5.82
N MET A 121 18.97 -16.23 5.13
CA MET A 121 19.62 -15.18 4.33
C MET A 121 20.47 -14.24 5.18
N LEU A 122 19.93 -13.75 6.30
CA LEU A 122 20.66 -12.85 7.20
C LEU A 122 21.85 -13.56 7.87
N ALA A 123 21.73 -14.84 8.21
CA ALA A 123 22.83 -15.62 8.78
C ALA A 123 24.01 -15.82 7.82
N MET A 124 23.80 -15.74 6.50
CA MET A 124 24.89 -15.80 5.51
C MET A 124 25.77 -14.54 5.56
N PHE A 125 25.23 -13.39 5.95
CA PHE A 125 26.00 -12.15 6.12
C PHE A 125 26.81 -12.10 7.42
N GLN A 126 26.50 -12.94 8.41
CA GLN A 126 27.26 -13.00 9.68
C GLN A 126 28.46 -13.96 9.59
N LYS A 127 28.51 -14.79 8.55
CA LYS A 127 29.58 -15.78 8.31
C LYS A 127 30.70 -15.27 7.40
N SER A 128 30.53 -14.08 6.81
CA SER A 128 31.46 -13.43 5.89
C SER A 128 31.86 -12.08 6.47
#